data_AF-A0A382YWU9-F1
#
_entry.id   AF-A0A382YWU9-F1
#
_cell.length_a   1.000
_cell.length_b   1.000
_cell.length_c   1.000
_cell.angle_alpha   90.00
_cell.angle_beta   90.00
_cell.angle_gamma   90.00
#
_symmetry.space_group_name_H-M   'P 1'
#
loop_
_entity.id
_entity.type
_entity.pdbx_description
1 polymer ?
#
loop_
_entity_poly.entity_id
_entity_poly.type
_entity_poly.pdbx_seq_one_letter_code
_entity_poly.pdbx_strand_id
1 'polypeptide(L)'
;MDGDGELDPNEDVFDNDRLDGGILESRVKARVENNRLILSSLAGGSTKIDLRDDDNILLQLGFFELNLKGFSIQKELQFDVDRLIQGIPSANLNVTPQSAQVEVDRTFDDPETVESDFNEFINISEDSVVTLLKESARMSNIRVFFDATTALEQIKIFFSQFNDSIRRINDVLSGSKEFAKDREIQNIRNDLTIQPQKKTRFIEKRNEGIDIFRANSKNLQEIGFGVFNTKKKTMQELSASTTLIDIMGEGTSPFSKLAKG
;
A
#
# COMPACT_ATOMS: atom_id res chain seq x y z
N MET A 1 21.38 -17.20 25.99
CA MET A 1 21.56 -18.02 27.20
C MET A 1 20.62 -17.55 28.30
N ASP A 2 19.42 -18.07 28.22
CA ASP A 2 18.50 -18.29 29.34
C ASP A 2 19.04 -19.26 30.42
N GLY A 3 20.19 -19.89 30.18
CA GLY A 3 21.02 -20.53 31.21
C GLY A 3 20.89 -22.04 31.28
N ASP A 4 20.26 -22.67 30.28
CA ASP A 4 20.15 -24.14 30.18
C ASP A 4 21.35 -24.80 29.45
N GLY A 5 22.14 -24.02 28.72
CA GLY A 5 23.31 -24.48 27.98
C GLY A 5 22.98 -25.09 26.61
N GLU A 6 21.74 -24.97 26.14
CA GLU A 6 21.31 -25.34 24.79
C GLU A 6 21.20 -24.08 23.91
N LEU A 7 21.53 -24.22 22.62
CA LEU A 7 21.33 -23.15 21.65
C LEU A 7 19.90 -23.25 21.12
N ASP A 8 19.09 -22.26 21.49
CA ASP A 8 17.77 -22.11 20.91
C ASP A 8 17.88 -21.83 19.40
N PRO A 9 17.00 -22.39 18.55
CA PRO A 9 16.98 -22.07 17.11
C PRO A 9 16.80 -20.59 16.79
N ASN A 10 16.27 -19.81 17.75
CA ASN A 10 16.14 -18.35 17.61
C ASN A 10 17.41 -17.59 18.03
N GLU A 11 18.31 -18.23 18.77
CA GLU A 11 19.63 -17.73 19.17
C GLU A 11 20.73 -18.06 18.15
N ASP A 12 20.49 -18.99 17.22
CA ASP A 12 21.34 -19.33 16.07
C ASP A 12 20.58 -19.09 14.75
N VAL A 13 20.56 -17.83 14.30
CA VAL A 13 19.75 -17.40 13.16
C VAL A 13 20.30 -17.95 11.83
N PHE A 14 21.56 -18.37 11.81
CA PHE A 14 22.23 -18.87 10.61
C PHE A 14 22.51 -20.38 10.65
N ASP A 15 21.93 -21.12 11.60
CA ASP A 15 22.11 -22.57 11.81
C ASP A 15 23.59 -22.99 11.74
N ASN A 16 24.47 -22.22 12.38
CA ASN A 16 25.93 -22.43 12.32
C ASN A 16 26.55 -22.87 13.65
N ASP A 17 25.72 -23.27 14.61
CA ASP A 17 26.04 -23.65 15.98
C ASP A 17 26.73 -22.51 16.77
N ARG A 18 26.37 -21.25 16.50
CA ARG A 18 26.90 -20.06 17.22
C ARG A 18 25.78 -19.11 17.63
N LEU A 19 26.04 -18.38 18.71
CA LEU A 19 25.19 -17.28 19.16
C LEU A 19 25.32 -16.08 18.21
N ASP A 20 24.48 -16.06 17.18
CA ASP A 20 24.35 -14.95 16.22
C ASP A 20 22.90 -14.48 16.01
N GLY A 21 22.01 -15.03 16.83
CA GLY A 21 20.67 -14.56 17.07
C GLY A 21 20.60 -13.54 18.20
N GLY A 22 19.39 -13.08 18.43
CA GLY A 22 19.04 -12.17 19.50
C GLY A 22 17.62 -12.50 19.95
N ILE A 23 17.34 -12.39 21.24
CA ILE A 23 16.01 -12.73 21.74
C ILE A 23 15.02 -11.62 21.35
N LEU A 24 13.87 -12.00 20.80
CA LEU A 24 12.75 -11.10 20.45
C LEU A 24 12.38 -10.17 21.61
N GLU A 25 12.52 -10.66 22.84
CA GLU A 25 12.23 -9.93 24.08
C GLU A 25 13.18 -8.75 24.31
N SER A 26 14.47 -8.92 24.00
CA SER A 26 15.49 -7.87 24.17
C SER A 26 15.49 -6.85 23.03
N ARG A 27 14.97 -7.24 21.85
CA ARG A 27 15.06 -6.46 20.61
C ARG A 27 16.49 -6.03 20.25
N VAL A 28 17.49 -6.83 20.63
CA VAL A 28 18.89 -6.64 20.25
C VAL A 28 19.36 -7.86 19.48
N LYS A 29 19.98 -7.64 18.33
CA LYS A 29 20.65 -8.67 17.54
C LYS A 29 22.15 -8.64 17.83
N ALA A 30 22.71 -9.79 18.21
CA ALA A 30 24.16 -9.97 18.33
C ALA A 30 24.69 -10.69 17.08
N ARG A 31 25.87 -10.33 16.61
CA ARG A 31 26.58 -11.08 15.55
C ARG A 31 28.08 -10.92 15.68
N VAL A 32 28.83 -11.90 15.18
CA VAL A 32 30.29 -11.79 15.09
C VAL A 32 30.68 -11.49 13.64
N GLU A 33 31.40 -10.38 13.43
CA GLU A 33 31.89 -9.95 12.11
C GLU A 33 33.36 -9.54 12.24
N ASN A 34 34.24 -10.11 11.41
CA ASN A 34 35.68 -9.86 11.44
C ASN A 34 36.28 -9.96 12.85
N ASN A 35 35.89 -11.00 13.60
CA ASN A 35 36.33 -11.26 14.97
C ASN A 35 35.91 -10.17 15.99
N ARG A 36 34.86 -9.40 15.69
CA ARG A 36 34.25 -8.41 16.59
C ARG A 36 32.81 -8.79 16.87
N LEU A 37 32.40 -8.67 18.13
CA LEU A 37 30.98 -8.76 18.51
C LEU A 37 30.29 -7.43 18.17
N ILE A 38 29.22 -7.50 17.38
CA ILE A 38 28.39 -6.36 16.98
C ILE A 38 27.01 -6.56 17.58
N LEU A 39 26.53 -5.52 18.27
CA LEU A 39 25.17 -5.44 18.81
C LEU A 39 24.38 -4.42 17.99
N SER A 40 23.21 -4.79 17.49
CA SER A 40 22.34 -3.93 16.68
C SER A 40 20.93 -3.89 17.28
N SER A 41 20.37 -2.68 17.39
CA SER A 41 19.02 -2.49 17.93
C SER A 41 17.97 -2.83 16.88
N LEU A 42 16.92 -3.53 17.30
CA LEU A 42 15.68 -3.74 16.57
C LEU A 42 14.52 -2.93 17.19
N ALA A 43 14.82 -2.14 18.24
CA ALA A 43 13.83 -1.43 19.04
C ALA A 43 13.40 -0.08 18.44
N GLY A 44 14.07 0.41 17.40
CA GLY A 44 13.75 1.67 16.72
C GLY A 44 14.64 2.84 17.11
N GLY A 45 14.39 3.98 16.47
CA GLY A 45 15.19 5.21 16.52
C GLY A 45 15.12 5.99 17.83
N SER A 46 14.15 5.74 18.69
CA SER A 46 14.07 6.36 20.03
C SER A 46 14.78 5.56 21.12
N THR A 47 15.16 4.30 20.85
CA THR A 47 15.59 3.36 21.89
C THR A 47 17.07 2.99 21.76
N LYS A 48 17.86 3.33 22.79
CA LYS A 48 19.28 2.97 22.89
C LYS A 48 19.42 1.58 23.51
N ILE A 49 20.42 0.82 23.05
CA ILE A 49 20.90 -0.37 23.76
C ILE A 49 21.61 0.09 25.05
N ASP A 50 21.04 -0.31 26.19
CA ASP A 50 21.71 -0.19 27.48
C ASP A 50 22.40 -1.51 27.82
N LEU A 51 23.66 -1.44 28.24
CA LEU A 51 24.47 -2.61 28.56
C LEU A 51 24.80 -2.61 30.05
N ARG A 52 24.76 -3.80 30.65
CA ARG A 52 25.16 -4.03 32.02
C ARG A 52 26.22 -5.13 32.07
N ASP A 53 27.24 -4.92 32.89
CA ASP A 53 28.39 -5.82 33.00
C ASP A 53 28.64 -6.23 34.45
N ASP A 54 27.84 -7.17 34.95
CA ASP A 54 27.94 -7.63 36.34
C ASP A 54 29.16 -8.56 36.56
N ASP A 55 29.58 -9.31 35.51
CA ASP A 55 30.62 -10.33 35.59
C ASP A 55 31.96 -9.91 34.94
N ASN A 56 32.08 -8.65 34.50
CA ASN A 56 33.24 -8.08 33.80
C ASN A 56 33.53 -8.71 32.42
N ILE A 57 32.56 -9.41 31.82
CA ILE A 57 32.72 -10.02 30.49
C ILE A 57 32.73 -8.92 29.42
N LEU A 58 31.84 -7.93 29.50
CA LEU A 58 31.75 -6.86 28.50
C LEU A 58 32.95 -5.90 28.58
N LEU A 59 33.56 -5.74 29.75
CA LEU A 59 34.85 -5.10 29.95
C LEU A 59 35.97 -5.86 29.21
N GLN A 60 36.04 -7.18 29.33
CA GLN A 60 37.03 -7.99 28.61
C GLN A 60 36.81 -7.98 27.09
N LEU A 61 35.55 -7.90 26.65
CA LEU A 61 35.17 -7.75 25.25
C LEU A 61 35.32 -6.31 24.72
N GLY A 62 35.67 -5.36 25.58
CA GLY A 62 36.02 -3.99 25.21
C GLY A 62 34.86 -3.03 25.02
N PHE A 63 33.63 -3.39 25.39
CA PHE A 63 32.45 -2.51 25.43
C PHE A 63 32.49 -1.51 26.60
N PHE A 64 33.23 -1.87 27.65
CA PHE A 64 33.46 -1.04 28.84
C PHE A 64 34.93 -0.67 28.97
N GLU A 65 35.22 0.34 29.78
CA GLU A 65 36.55 0.74 30.22
C GLU A 65 36.58 1.11 31.70
N LEU A 66 37.75 1.09 32.30
CA LEU A 66 37.92 1.52 33.68
C LEU A 66 38.13 3.03 33.73
N ASN A 67 37.28 3.73 34.49
CA ASN A 67 37.50 5.13 34.77
C ASN A 67 38.70 5.35 35.71
N LEU A 68 39.06 6.61 35.98
CA LEU A 68 40.18 6.97 36.87
C LEU A 68 40.08 6.41 38.30
N LYS A 69 38.88 5.99 38.73
CA LYS A 69 38.62 5.39 40.04
C LYS A 69 38.58 3.85 39.99
N GLY A 70 38.82 3.24 38.83
CA GLY A 70 38.78 1.80 38.63
C GLY A 70 37.38 1.20 38.50
N PHE A 71 36.34 2.02 38.31
CA PHE A 71 34.99 1.52 38.05
C PHE A 71 34.80 1.28 36.54
N SER A 72 34.17 0.16 36.20
CA SER A 72 33.76 -0.16 34.83
C SER A 72 32.66 0.82 34.37
N ILE A 73 32.89 1.48 33.24
CA ILE A 73 31.94 2.39 32.58
C ILE A 73 31.80 2.01 31.10
N GLN A 74 30.59 2.12 30.53
CA GLN A 74 30.38 1.85 29.11
C GLN A 74 31.15 2.86 28.27
N LYS A 75 31.86 2.39 27.24
CA LYS A 75 32.57 3.28 26.32
C LYS A 75 31.60 4.08 25.47
N GLU A 76 31.82 5.38 25.39
CA GLU A 76 31.08 6.26 24.48
C GLU A 76 31.63 6.20 23.05
N LEU A 77 32.95 6.02 22.92
CA LEU A 77 33.66 6.00 21.64
C LEU A 77 34.30 4.63 21.40
N GLN A 78 34.00 4.04 20.25
CA GLN A 78 34.57 2.80 19.76
C GLN A 78 35.01 3.00 18.31
N PHE A 79 36.32 3.04 18.04
CA PHE A 79 36.82 3.34 16.70
C PHE A 79 37.19 2.07 15.92
N ASP A 80 36.96 2.11 14.61
CA ASP A 80 37.44 1.07 13.70
C ASP A 80 38.96 1.17 13.49
N VAL A 81 39.70 0.34 14.22
CA VAL A 81 41.17 0.34 14.22
C VAL A 81 41.73 -0.05 12.85
N ASP A 82 41.04 -0.92 12.09
CA ASP A 82 41.50 -1.34 10.76
C ASP A 82 41.48 -0.17 9.77
N ARG A 83 40.47 0.70 9.87
CA ARG A 83 40.42 1.95 9.10
C ARG A 83 41.52 2.92 9.51
N LEU A 84 41.81 3.03 10.80
CA LEU A 84 42.86 3.90 11.32
C LEU A 84 44.25 3.48 10.78
N ILE A 85 44.53 2.17 10.76
CA ILE A 85 45.79 1.62 10.22
C ILE A 85 45.92 1.89 8.71
N GLN A 86 44.80 1.95 7.98
CA GLN A 86 44.75 2.26 6.55
C GLN A 86 44.77 3.77 6.25
N GLY A 87 44.89 4.64 7.25
CA GLY A 87 44.89 6.10 7.09
C GLY A 87 43.52 6.69 6.73
N ILE A 88 42.44 5.93 6.92
CA ILE A 88 41.06 6.37 6.71
C ILE A 88 40.54 6.98 8.02
N PRO A 89 39.83 8.13 7.99
CA PRO A 89 39.21 8.68 9.20
C PRO A 89 38.36 7.62 9.92
N SER A 90 38.67 7.37 11.19
CA SER A 90 37.94 6.43 12.00
C SER A 90 36.57 7.00 12.37
N ALA A 91 35.51 6.25 12.04
CA ALA A 91 34.17 6.56 12.53
C ALA A 91 33.95 5.89 13.89
N ASN A 92 33.15 6.52 14.74
CA ASN A 92 32.63 5.85 15.93
C ASN A 92 31.68 4.72 15.47
N LEU A 93 31.93 3.51 15.93
CA LEU A 93 31.10 2.34 15.71
C LEU A 93 29.85 2.37 16.59
N ASN A 94 29.89 3.13 17.70
CA ASN A 94 28.70 3.41 18.49
C ASN A 94 27.83 4.43 17.75
N VAL A 95 26.67 3.98 17.27
CA VAL A 95 25.68 4.83 16.60
C VAL A 95 24.55 5.13 17.59
N THR A 96 24.30 6.42 17.82
CA THR A 96 23.15 6.86 18.62
C THR A 96 21.88 6.62 17.81
N PRO A 97 20.84 6.00 18.39
CA PRO A 97 19.57 5.82 17.70
C PRO A 97 18.95 7.20 17.40
N GLN A 98 18.32 7.31 16.23
CA GLN A 98 17.64 8.53 15.80
C GLN A 98 16.29 8.15 15.21
N SER A 99 15.22 8.75 15.73
CA SER A 99 13.90 8.67 15.13
C SER A 99 13.92 9.30 13.74
N ALA A 100 13.21 8.69 12.81
CA ALA A 100 12.92 9.31 11.54
C ALA A 100 11.97 10.48 11.76
N GLN A 101 12.21 11.59 11.06
CA GLN A 101 11.35 12.77 11.10
C GLN A 101 10.97 13.17 9.69
N VAL A 102 9.71 13.53 9.50
CA VAL A 102 9.19 14.08 8.24
C VAL A 102 8.34 15.30 8.52
N GLU A 103 8.48 16.29 7.67
CA GLU A 103 7.58 17.44 7.62
C GLU A 103 6.49 17.13 6.59
N VAL A 104 5.23 17.12 7.03
CA VAL A 104 4.07 16.79 6.21
C VAL A 104 3.14 17.98 6.18
N ASP A 105 2.96 18.55 4.99
CA ASP A 105 1.99 19.59 4.75
C ASP A 105 0.77 19.02 4.01
N ARG A 106 -0.34 18.82 4.76
CA ARG A 106 -1.60 18.30 4.22
C ARG A 106 -2.52 19.40 3.71
N THR A 107 -2.37 20.62 4.24
CA THR A 107 -3.29 21.76 4.03
C THR A 107 -2.71 22.83 3.12
N PHE A 108 -1.43 22.70 2.73
CA PHE A 108 -0.62 23.67 1.99
C PHE A 108 -0.32 24.98 2.74
N ASP A 109 -0.66 25.04 4.03
CA ASP A 109 -0.55 26.24 4.86
C ASP A 109 -0.06 25.96 6.29
N ASP A 110 0.00 24.69 6.71
CA ASP A 110 0.36 24.29 8.09
C ASP A 110 1.10 22.93 8.11
N PRO A 111 2.43 22.93 7.91
CA PRO A 111 3.23 21.71 7.96
C PRO A 111 3.36 21.18 9.40
N GLU A 112 3.15 19.88 9.56
CA GLU A 112 3.33 19.17 10.82
C GLU A 112 4.56 18.27 10.77
N THR A 113 5.36 18.26 11.83
CA THR A 113 6.44 17.28 11.98
C THR A 113 5.89 16.00 12.59
N VAL A 114 6.11 14.88 11.90
CA VAL A 114 5.76 13.54 12.37
C VAL A 114 7.05 12.77 12.62
N GLU A 115 7.09 12.04 13.72
CA GLU A 115 8.20 11.17 14.08
C GLU A 115 7.84 9.70 13.97
N SER A 116 8.82 8.88 13.63
CA SER A 116 8.69 7.42 13.64
C SER A 116 9.98 6.78 14.17
N ASP A 117 9.82 5.68 14.89
CA ASP A 117 10.94 4.83 15.31
C ASP A 117 11.61 4.10 14.14
N PHE A 118 10.97 4.07 12.99
CA PHE A 118 11.46 3.42 11.78
C PHE A 118 11.45 4.39 10.62
N ASN A 119 12.17 4.06 9.55
CA ASN A 119 12.11 4.79 8.29
C ASN A 119 10.78 4.56 7.54
N GLU A 120 9.72 4.18 8.24
CA GLU A 120 8.39 3.90 7.70
C GLU A 120 7.37 4.72 8.48
N PHE A 121 6.48 5.35 7.72
CA PHE A 121 5.40 6.15 8.24
C PHE A 121 4.08 5.67 7.67
N ILE A 122 3.20 5.24 8.56
CA ILE A 122 1.89 4.71 8.21
C ILE A 122 0.88 5.86 8.33
N ASN A 123 -0.03 5.94 7.37
CA ASN A 123 -1.16 6.87 7.39
C ASN A 123 -0.77 8.37 7.35
N ILE A 124 0.38 8.71 6.74
CA ILE A 124 0.72 10.11 6.41
C ILE A 124 -0.29 10.69 5.42
N SER A 125 -0.64 9.91 4.41
CA SER A 125 -1.89 10.03 3.64
C SER A 125 -2.77 8.84 3.98
N GLU A 126 -4.10 9.00 3.91
CA GLU A 126 -5.06 7.94 4.29
C GLU A 126 -4.71 6.62 3.59
N ASP A 127 -4.58 5.55 4.37
CA ASP A 127 -4.25 4.20 3.91
C ASP A 127 -2.94 4.08 3.10
N SER A 128 -2.00 5.00 3.32
CA SER A 128 -0.68 4.97 2.68
C SER A 128 0.44 4.58 3.64
N VAL A 129 1.51 4.00 3.09
CA VAL A 129 2.78 3.78 3.78
C VAL A 129 3.86 4.52 3.01
N VAL A 130 4.61 5.37 3.71
CA VAL A 130 5.73 6.13 3.16
C VAL A 130 7.03 5.63 3.79
N THR A 131 7.94 5.14 2.95
CA THR A 131 9.27 4.70 3.37
C THR A 131 10.31 5.74 3.01
N LEU A 132 11.08 6.18 4.00
CA LEU A 132 12.22 7.05 3.80
C LEU A 132 13.44 6.25 3.34
N LEU A 133 14.01 6.66 2.20
CA LEU A 133 15.26 6.11 1.70
C LEU A 133 16.45 7.01 2.02
N LYS A 134 16.21 8.32 2.00
CA LYS A 134 17.23 9.35 2.24
C LYS A 134 16.57 10.66 2.58
N GLU A 135 17.27 11.47 3.37
CA GLU A 135 16.94 12.88 3.58
C GLU A 135 16.86 13.64 2.24
N SER A 136 15.78 14.39 2.06
CA SER A 136 15.57 15.23 0.89
C SER A 136 16.15 16.62 1.10
N ALA A 137 16.91 17.14 0.13
CA ALA A 137 17.43 18.52 0.18
C ALA A 137 16.33 19.60 0.04
N ARG A 138 15.13 19.21 -0.38
CA ARG A 138 13.96 20.07 -0.55
C ARG A 138 12.68 19.25 -0.38
N MET A 139 11.57 19.91 -0.06
CA MET A 139 10.27 19.27 0.06
C MET A 139 9.87 18.57 -1.24
N SER A 140 9.38 17.35 -1.12
CA SER A 140 8.94 16.52 -2.24
C SER A 140 7.42 16.59 -2.36
N ASN A 141 6.93 16.82 -3.58
CA ASN A 141 5.49 16.85 -3.84
C ASN A 141 5.00 15.44 -4.19
N ILE A 142 4.27 14.82 -3.27
CA ILE A 142 3.61 13.55 -3.51
C ILE A 142 2.18 13.84 -3.96
N ARG A 143 1.78 13.27 -5.11
CA ARG A 143 0.41 13.36 -5.61
C ARG A 143 -0.18 11.96 -5.68
N VAL A 144 -1.30 11.76 -5.01
CA VAL A 144 -2.07 10.52 -5.04
C VAL A 144 -3.24 10.72 -5.99
N PHE A 145 -3.46 9.76 -6.89
CA PHE A 145 -4.55 9.78 -7.86
C PHE A 145 -5.31 8.46 -7.80
N PHE A 146 -6.61 8.50 -8.06
CA PHE A 146 -7.41 7.29 -8.23
C PHE A 146 -7.12 6.65 -9.59
N ASP A 147 -6.62 5.42 -9.59
CA ASP A 147 -6.52 4.59 -10.79
C ASP A 147 -7.69 3.61 -10.85
N ALA A 148 -8.64 3.86 -11.75
CA ALA A 148 -9.78 2.98 -11.97
C ALA A 148 -9.58 2.00 -13.14
N THR A 149 -8.38 1.90 -13.71
CA THR A 149 -8.10 1.04 -14.88
C THR A 149 -8.52 -0.39 -14.62
N THR A 150 -8.08 -0.96 -13.49
CA THR A 150 -8.44 -2.33 -13.08
C THR A 150 -9.94 -2.49 -12.87
N ALA A 151 -10.59 -1.54 -12.21
CA ALA A 151 -12.04 -1.60 -11.97
C ALA A 151 -12.83 -1.58 -13.29
N LEU A 152 -12.44 -0.70 -14.22
CA LEU A 152 -13.04 -0.61 -15.56
C LEU A 152 -12.82 -1.89 -16.38
N GLU A 153 -11.65 -2.50 -16.28
CA GLU A 153 -11.38 -3.78 -16.94
C GLU A 153 -12.25 -4.90 -16.38
N GLN A 154 -12.39 -5.00 -15.05
CA GLN A 154 -13.27 -5.98 -14.41
C GLN A 154 -14.74 -5.79 -14.80
N ILE A 155 -15.20 -4.54 -14.91
CA ILE A 155 -16.53 -4.23 -15.44
C ILE A 155 -16.66 -4.77 -16.87
N LYS A 156 -15.71 -4.50 -17.77
CA LYS A 156 -15.75 -5.00 -19.15
C LYS A 156 -15.79 -6.53 -19.20
N ILE A 157 -14.98 -7.20 -18.40
CA ILE A 157 -14.95 -8.67 -18.30
C ILE A 157 -16.31 -9.20 -17.85
N PHE A 158 -16.88 -8.63 -16.79
CA PHE A 158 -18.19 -9.00 -16.28
C PHE A 158 -19.27 -8.91 -17.37
N PHE A 159 -19.32 -7.79 -18.10
CA PHE A 159 -20.32 -7.60 -19.16
C PHE A 159 -20.12 -8.56 -20.34
N SER A 160 -18.87 -8.87 -20.70
CA SER A 160 -18.59 -9.88 -21.73
C SER A 160 -19.12 -11.25 -21.31
N GLN A 161 -18.80 -11.69 -20.09
CA GLN A 161 -19.24 -12.98 -19.56
C GLN A 161 -20.76 -13.06 -19.40
N PHE A 162 -21.37 -11.97 -18.93
CA PHE A 162 -22.83 -11.85 -18.85
C PHE A 162 -23.48 -12.00 -20.23
N ASN A 163 -23.01 -11.25 -21.23
CA ASN A 163 -23.54 -11.31 -22.60
C ASN A 163 -23.37 -12.70 -23.23
N ASP A 164 -22.22 -13.34 -23.04
CA ASP A 164 -21.98 -14.70 -23.51
C ASP A 164 -22.91 -15.72 -22.86
N SER A 165 -23.17 -15.57 -21.56
CA SER A 165 -24.09 -16.44 -20.82
C SER A 165 -25.53 -16.29 -21.33
N ILE A 166 -25.98 -15.06 -21.57
CA ILE A 166 -27.30 -14.79 -22.16
C ILE A 166 -27.41 -15.39 -23.57
N ARG A 167 -26.36 -15.27 -24.40
CA ARG A 167 -26.35 -15.88 -25.74
C ARG A 167 -26.53 -17.39 -25.65
N ARG A 168 -25.77 -18.07 -24.80
CA ARG A 168 -25.87 -19.53 -24.60
C ARG A 168 -27.26 -19.95 -24.10
N ILE A 169 -27.84 -19.21 -23.15
CA ILE A 169 -29.21 -19.49 -22.66
C ILE A 169 -30.21 -19.34 -23.81
N ASN A 170 -30.10 -18.28 -24.61
CA ASN A 170 -30.99 -18.07 -25.75
C ASN A 170 -30.82 -19.17 -26.81
N ASP A 171 -29.60 -19.62 -27.09
CA ASP A 171 -29.33 -20.71 -28.04
C ASP A 171 -30.01 -22.01 -27.58
N VAL A 172 -29.85 -22.39 -26.30
CA VAL A 172 -30.50 -23.59 -25.71
C VAL A 172 -32.03 -23.47 -25.77
N LEU A 173 -32.58 -22.31 -25.40
CA LEU A 173 -34.03 -22.07 -25.43
C LEU A 173 -34.61 -22.07 -26.84
N SER A 174 -33.84 -21.64 -27.85
CA SER A 174 -34.28 -21.61 -29.24
C SER A 174 -34.19 -22.98 -29.92
N GLY A 175 -33.21 -23.80 -29.55
CA GLY A 175 -32.93 -25.10 -30.16
C GLY A 175 -33.71 -26.27 -29.56
N SER A 176 -34.27 -26.14 -28.35
CA SER A 176 -34.96 -27.23 -27.66
C SER A 176 -36.44 -26.91 -27.43
N LYS A 177 -37.33 -27.83 -27.87
CA LYS A 177 -38.77 -27.74 -27.64
C LYS A 177 -39.14 -27.95 -26.17
N GLU A 178 -38.38 -28.78 -25.47
CA GLU A 178 -38.49 -29.05 -24.03
C GLU A 178 -38.11 -27.82 -23.21
N PHE A 179 -36.91 -27.25 -23.44
CA PHE A 179 -36.44 -26.09 -22.67
C PHE A 179 -37.18 -24.79 -23.03
N ALA A 180 -37.72 -24.66 -24.25
CA ALA A 180 -38.55 -23.51 -24.62
C ALA A 180 -39.79 -23.35 -23.71
N LYS A 181 -40.29 -24.45 -23.13
CA LYS A 181 -41.44 -24.46 -22.22
C LYS A 181 -41.05 -24.57 -20.74
N ASP A 182 -39.77 -24.75 -20.45
CA ASP A 182 -39.27 -24.86 -19.09
C ASP A 182 -39.41 -23.52 -18.36
N ARG A 183 -40.21 -23.52 -17.29
CA ARG A 183 -40.53 -22.29 -16.55
C ARG A 183 -39.33 -21.75 -15.77
N GLU A 184 -38.47 -22.62 -15.25
CA GLU A 184 -37.32 -22.21 -14.43
C GLU A 184 -36.26 -21.52 -15.30
N ILE A 185 -35.96 -22.08 -16.48
CA ILE A 185 -34.97 -21.49 -17.39
C ILE A 185 -35.50 -20.16 -17.97
N GLN A 186 -36.81 -20.07 -18.24
CA GLN A 186 -37.44 -18.81 -18.67
C GLN A 186 -37.38 -17.76 -17.56
N ASN A 187 -37.57 -18.15 -16.29
CA ASN A 187 -37.42 -17.27 -15.14
C ASN A 187 -35.98 -16.79 -15.00
N ILE A 188 -34.98 -17.69 -15.05
CA ILE A 188 -33.55 -17.33 -14.99
C ILE A 188 -33.19 -16.34 -16.10
N ARG A 189 -33.63 -16.57 -17.34
CA ARG A 189 -33.42 -15.61 -18.43
C ARG A 189 -34.05 -14.25 -18.12
N ASN A 190 -35.29 -14.24 -17.62
CA ASN A 190 -36.00 -12.99 -17.30
C ASN A 190 -35.37 -12.24 -16.11
N ASP A 191 -34.90 -12.96 -15.10
CA ASP A 191 -34.24 -12.39 -13.92
C ASP A 191 -32.85 -11.86 -14.23
N LEU A 192 -32.14 -12.47 -15.19
CA LEU A 192 -30.85 -11.97 -15.64
C LEU A 192 -30.98 -10.81 -16.66
N THR A 193 -32.07 -10.73 -17.42
CA THR A 193 -32.20 -9.73 -18.50
C THR A 193 -33.24 -8.65 -18.24
N ILE A 194 -34.47 -9.01 -17.87
CA ILE A 194 -35.60 -8.06 -17.79
C ILE A 194 -35.58 -7.30 -16.47
N GLN A 195 -35.35 -7.99 -15.36
CA GLN A 195 -35.32 -7.35 -14.02
C GLN A 195 -34.20 -6.32 -13.89
N PRO A 196 -32.92 -6.62 -14.23
CA PRO A 196 -31.82 -5.69 -14.02
C PRO A 196 -31.90 -4.50 -14.98
N GLN A 197 -32.48 -4.71 -16.16
CA GLN A 197 -32.63 -3.68 -17.19
C GLN A 197 -33.92 -2.85 -17.04
N LYS A 198 -34.80 -3.15 -16.09
CA LYS A 198 -36.14 -2.53 -16.00
C LYS A 198 -36.09 -1.00 -15.92
N LYS A 199 -35.16 -0.46 -15.13
CA LYS A 199 -34.96 0.99 -14.96
C LYS A 199 -34.35 1.64 -16.20
N THR A 200 -33.35 1.01 -16.81
CA THR A 200 -32.75 1.45 -18.07
C THR A 200 -33.79 1.48 -19.19
N ARG A 201 -34.57 0.40 -19.36
CA ARG A 201 -35.66 0.33 -20.35
C ARG A 201 -36.75 1.39 -20.12
N PHE A 202 -37.05 1.75 -18.87
CA PHE A 202 -37.99 2.83 -18.56
C PHE A 202 -37.44 4.19 -18.99
N ILE A 203 -36.16 4.46 -18.69
CA ILE A 203 -35.48 5.69 -19.13
C ILE A 203 -35.41 5.76 -20.65
N GLU A 204 -35.09 4.65 -21.32
CA GLU A 204 -35.06 4.58 -22.78
C GLU A 204 -36.42 4.89 -23.41
N LYS A 205 -37.49 4.27 -22.90
CA LYS A 205 -38.86 4.56 -23.35
C LYS A 205 -39.27 6.00 -23.10
N ARG A 206 -38.88 6.58 -21.97
CA ARG A 206 -39.14 7.99 -21.66
C ARG A 206 -38.40 8.92 -22.64
N ASN A 207 -37.19 8.56 -23.06
CA ASN A 207 -36.36 9.37 -23.94
C ASN A 207 -36.64 9.15 -25.44
N GLU A 208 -37.48 8.19 -25.80
CA GLU A 208 -37.82 7.80 -27.19
C GLU A 208 -38.36 8.98 -28.03
N GLY A 209 -39.01 9.97 -27.41
CA GLY A 209 -39.47 11.20 -28.06
C GLY A 209 -38.45 12.35 -28.14
N ILE A 210 -37.31 12.22 -27.45
CA ILE A 210 -36.24 13.23 -27.38
C ILE A 210 -35.16 12.97 -28.45
N ASP A 211 -35.04 11.72 -28.91
CA ASP A 211 -34.00 11.27 -29.85
C ASP A 211 -34.04 11.97 -31.21
N ILE A 212 -35.20 12.45 -31.66
CA ILE A 212 -35.35 13.23 -32.91
C ILE A 212 -34.52 14.54 -32.83
N PHE A 213 -34.26 15.06 -31.63
CA PHE A 213 -33.53 16.31 -31.40
C PHE A 213 -32.04 16.10 -31.03
N ARG A 214 -31.57 14.87 -30.82
CA ARG A 214 -30.19 14.58 -30.37
C ARG A 214 -29.22 14.14 -31.46
N ALA A 215 -29.63 14.11 -32.72
CA ALA A 215 -28.82 13.62 -33.87
C ALA A 215 -27.46 14.34 -34.10
N ASN A 216 -27.16 15.43 -33.38
CA ASN A 216 -25.97 16.25 -33.61
C ASN A 216 -24.97 16.35 -32.45
N SER A 217 -25.13 15.61 -31.35
CA SER A 217 -24.09 15.64 -30.32
C SER A 217 -23.05 14.55 -30.54
N LYS A 218 -21.82 14.95 -30.88
CA LYS A 218 -20.55 14.23 -30.69
C LYS A 218 -20.30 13.85 -29.21
N ASN A 219 -21.31 13.38 -28.49
CA ASN A 219 -21.23 13.11 -27.07
C ASN A 219 -20.90 11.64 -26.86
N LEU A 220 -19.60 11.40 -26.67
CA LEU A 220 -19.03 10.42 -25.76
C LEU A 220 -19.61 9.00 -25.89
N GLN A 221 -19.24 8.34 -26.99
CA GLN A 221 -19.08 6.90 -27.01
C GLN A 221 -17.87 6.55 -26.16
N GLU A 222 -18.07 6.27 -24.88
CA GLU A 222 -17.08 5.54 -24.08
C GLU A 222 -17.82 5.01 -22.85
N ILE A 223 -18.02 3.69 -22.83
CA ILE A 223 -18.50 2.89 -21.69
C ILE A 223 -19.86 3.34 -21.12
N GLY A 224 -20.93 3.39 -21.91
CA GLY A 224 -22.27 3.39 -21.34
C GLY A 224 -23.00 2.06 -21.43
N PHE A 225 -23.80 1.75 -20.41
CA PHE A 225 -24.64 0.55 -20.38
C PHE A 225 -25.96 0.84 -21.09
N GLY A 226 -26.20 0.18 -22.22
CA GLY A 226 -27.44 0.30 -23.00
C GLY A 226 -28.13 -1.05 -23.21
N VAL A 227 -29.43 -1.02 -23.49
CA VAL A 227 -30.19 -2.24 -23.84
C VAL A 227 -30.32 -2.34 -25.36
N PHE A 228 -29.68 -3.34 -25.96
CA PHE A 228 -29.83 -3.58 -27.39
C PHE A 228 -31.19 -4.24 -27.70
N ASN A 229 -32.07 -3.50 -28.37
CA ASN A 229 -33.31 -4.05 -28.94
C ASN A 229 -33.06 -4.38 -30.41
N THR A 230 -33.19 -5.65 -30.79
CA THR A 230 -32.95 -6.14 -32.17
C THR A 230 -33.85 -5.50 -33.24
N LYS A 231 -34.91 -4.77 -32.84
CA LYS A 231 -35.79 -4.00 -33.73
C LYS A 231 -35.41 -2.52 -33.88
N LYS A 232 -34.46 -2.00 -33.09
CA LYS A 232 -34.01 -0.60 -33.11
C LYS A 232 -32.59 -0.53 -33.66
N LYS A 233 -32.32 0.42 -34.57
CA LYS A 233 -30.98 0.64 -35.17
C LYS A 233 -30.02 1.45 -34.29
N THR A 234 -30.48 1.97 -33.15
CA THR A 234 -29.72 2.87 -32.29
C THR A 234 -29.68 2.34 -30.85
N MET A 235 -28.47 2.31 -30.28
CA MET A 235 -28.20 1.93 -28.89
C MET A 235 -28.21 3.18 -28.01
N GLN A 236 -28.95 3.16 -26.90
CA GLN A 236 -28.96 4.27 -25.94
C GLN A 236 -28.15 3.85 -24.71
N GLU A 237 -26.99 4.46 -24.56
CA GLU A 237 -26.02 4.15 -23.52
C GLU A 237 -26.22 5.07 -22.29
N LEU A 238 -26.33 4.50 -21.09
CA LEU A 238 -26.14 5.24 -19.84
C LEU A 238 -24.64 5.30 -19.55
N SER A 239 -23.99 6.43 -19.77
CA SER A 239 -22.53 6.56 -19.60
C SER A 239 -22.09 6.21 -18.18
N ALA A 240 -21.42 5.06 -18.04
CA ALA A 240 -20.75 4.66 -16.82
C ALA A 240 -19.44 5.44 -16.67
N SER A 241 -18.81 5.82 -17.78
CA SER A 241 -17.62 6.68 -17.77
C SER A 241 -17.89 8.03 -17.14
N THR A 242 -18.98 8.74 -17.50
CA THR A 242 -19.28 10.04 -16.87
C THR A 242 -19.60 9.87 -15.40
N THR A 243 -20.27 8.78 -15.01
CA THR A 243 -20.58 8.50 -13.60
C THR A 243 -19.32 8.16 -12.81
N LEU A 244 -18.39 7.39 -13.39
CA LEU A 244 -17.12 7.05 -12.77
C LEU A 244 -16.17 8.25 -12.75
N ILE A 245 -16.11 9.09 -13.80
CA ILE A 245 -15.37 10.35 -13.80
C ILE A 245 -15.94 11.34 -12.77
N ASP A 246 -17.27 11.44 -12.66
CA ASP A 246 -17.94 12.25 -11.62
C ASP A 246 -17.67 11.72 -10.20
N ILE A 247 -17.54 10.39 -10.02
CA ILE A 247 -17.19 9.76 -8.74
C ILE A 247 -15.67 9.86 -8.46
N MET A 248 -14.82 9.78 -9.49
CA MET A 248 -13.36 9.81 -9.40
C MET A 248 -12.80 11.24 -9.33
N GLY A 249 -13.61 12.25 -9.60
CA GLY A 249 -13.27 13.64 -9.35
C GLY A 249 -12.07 14.15 -10.15
N GLU A 250 -12.10 14.08 -11.49
CA GLU A 250 -11.31 15.04 -12.26
C GLU A 250 -12.00 16.41 -12.24
N GLY A 251 -11.62 17.26 -11.27
CA GLY A 251 -11.37 18.66 -11.57
C GLY A 251 -12.44 19.71 -11.27
N THR A 252 -13.41 19.49 -10.37
CA THR A 252 -14.00 20.63 -9.64
C THR A 252 -13.55 20.61 -8.20
N SER A 253 -12.41 21.25 -7.96
CA SER A 253 -12.16 21.88 -6.66
C SER A 253 -13.42 22.68 -6.28
N PRO A 254 -13.98 22.50 -5.07
CA PRO A 254 -15.01 23.39 -4.53
C PRO A 254 -14.49 24.83 -4.34
N PHE A 255 -13.19 25.08 -4.57
CA PHE A 255 -12.53 26.37 -4.40
C PHE A 255 -12.22 27.03 -5.74
N SER A 256 -13.26 27.40 -6.48
CA SER A 256 -13.19 28.56 -7.38
C SER A 256 -14.33 29.51 -7.06
N LYS A 257 -14.30 30.09 -5.86
CA LYS A 257 -15.03 31.34 -5.63
C LYS A 257 -14.34 32.43 -6.46
N LEU A 258 -15.07 32.89 -7.47
CA LEU A 258 -15.07 34.23 -8.05
C LEU A 258 -13.84 35.09 -7.72
N ALA A 259 -12.90 35.18 -8.64
CA ALA A 259 -12.25 36.46 -8.93
C ALA A 259 -12.98 37.06 -10.14
N LYS A 260 -13.92 37.97 -9.88
CA LYS A 260 -14.46 38.92 -10.85
C LYS A 260 -14.44 40.30 -10.20
N GLY A 261 -13.74 41.24 -10.83
CA GLY A 261 -13.80 42.67 -10.56
C GLY A 261 -12.71 43.16 -9.62
#